data_AF-Q9GK53-F1
#
_entry.id   AF-Q9GK53-F1
#
_cell.length_a   1.000
_cell.length_b   1.000
_cell.length_c   1.000
_cell.angle_alpha   90.00
_cell.angle_beta   90.00
_cell.angle_gamma   90.00
#
_symmetry.space_group_name_H-M   'P 1'
#
loop_
_entity.id
_entity.type
_entity.pdbx_description
1 polymer ?
#
loop_
_entity_poly.entity_id
_entity_poly.type
_entity_poly.pdbx_seq_one_letter_code
_entity_poly.pdbx_strand_id
1 'polypeptide(L)' 'RTIRSYKDLSDCTRLVAQRLDCFWPNAAVDKFFLGVHQQYFRNCPVSGRALQDPPSSVLCPFIVVPILATLLMTALVVWQ' A
#
# COMPACT_ATOMS: atom_id res chain seq x y z
N ARG A 1 -3.95 13.26 3.85
CA ARG A 1 -4.07 14.70 3.47
C ARG A 1 -3.07 15.13 2.40
N THR A 2 -1.92 14.46 2.23
CA THR A 2 -0.85 14.85 1.29
C THR A 2 -1.04 14.36 -0.15
N ILE A 3 -2.02 13.48 -0.40
CA ILE A 3 -2.27 12.85 -1.71
C ILE A 3 -2.53 13.88 -2.80
N ARG A 4 -3.35 14.91 -2.53
CA ARG A 4 -3.66 15.97 -3.51
C ARG A 4 -2.41 16.72 -3.94
N SER A 5 -1.68 17.29 -2.97
CA SER A 5 -0.46 18.05 -3.26
C SER A 5 0.64 17.22 -3.92
N TYR A 6 0.78 15.94 -3.56
CA TYR A 6 1.75 15.04 -4.20
C TYR A 6 1.36 14.71 -5.65
N LYS A 7 0.05 14.55 -5.92
CA LYS A 7 -0.47 14.41 -7.28
C LYS A 7 -0.22 15.68 -8.10
N ASP A 8 -0.54 16.85 -7.57
CA ASP A 8 -0.32 18.14 -8.25
C ASP A 8 1.18 18.34 -8.57
N LEU A 9 2.07 17.97 -7.64
CA LEU A 9 3.51 17.98 -7.86
C LEU A 9 3.93 17.04 -9.00
N SER A 10 3.39 15.82 -9.02
CA SER A 10 3.69 14.83 -10.06
C SER A 10 3.21 15.30 -11.44
N ASP A 11 2.00 15.83 -11.52
CA ASP A 11 1.43 16.38 -12.76
C ASP A 11 2.25 17.58 -13.24
N CYS A 12 2.73 18.44 -12.32
CA CYS A 12 3.65 19.54 -12.63
C CYS A 12 4.97 19.03 -13.22
N THR A 13 5.63 18.03 -12.60
CA THR A 13 6.89 17.48 -13.16
C THR A 13 6.70 16.85 -14.54
N ARG A 14 5.53 16.25 -14.79
CA ARG A 14 5.17 15.71 -16.11
C ARG A 14 5.01 16.82 -17.13
N LEU A 15 4.33 17.91 -16.77
CA LEU A 15 4.17 19.07 -17.65
C LEU A 15 5.53 19.72 -17.96
N VAL A 16 6.42 19.83 -16.98
CA VAL A 16 7.80 20.33 -17.21
C VAL A 16 8.55 19.42 -18.17
N ALA A 17 8.49 18.10 -18.00
CA ALA A 17 9.13 17.16 -18.91
C ALA A 17 8.57 17.29 -20.35
N GLN A 18 7.25 17.41 -20.51
CA GLN A 18 6.62 17.66 -21.81
C GLN A 18 7.06 18.98 -22.45
N ARG A 19 7.21 20.05 -21.66
CA ARG A 19 7.67 21.36 -22.15
C ARG A 19 9.12 21.36 -22.60
N LEU A 20 9.94 20.49 -22.01
CA LEU A 20 11.34 20.28 -22.35
C LEU A 20 11.54 19.18 -23.39
N ASP A 21 10.46 18.64 -23.96
CA ASP A 21 10.46 17.51 -24.90
C ASP A 21 11.24 16.29 -24.37
N CYS A 22 11.13 16.05 -23.06
CA CYS A 22 11.77 14.98 -22.34
C CYS A 22 10.76 13.90 -21.95
N PHE A 23 11.21 12.63 -21.95
CA PHE A 23 10.38 11.53 -21.47
C PHE A 23 10.15 11.61 -19.95
N TRP A 24 8.93 11.28 -19.51
CA TRP A 24 8.58 11.16 -18.09
C TRP A 24 8.10 9.73 -17.81
N PRO A 25 8.59 9.05 -16.75
CA PRO A 25 9.62 9.50 -15.80
C PRO A 25 11.05 9.37 -16.36
N ASN A 26 12.02 9.99 -15.69
CA ASN A 26 13.45 9.89 -16.00
C ASN A 26 14.31 10.08 -14.73
N ALA A 27 15.63 9.88 -14.84
CA ALA A 27 16.55 9.92 -13.69
C ALA A 27 16.59 11.26 -12.93
N ALA A 28 16.26 12.38 -13.59
CA ALA A 28 16.17 13.68 -12.92
C ALA A 28 14.92 13.77 -12.03
N VAL A 29 13.78 13.26 -12.53
CA VAL A 29 12.53 13.16 -11.77
C VAL A 29 12.69 12.22 -10.57
N ASP A 30 13.39 11.09 -10.74
CA ASP A 30 13.64 10.16 -9.63
C ASP A 30 14.47 10.79 -8.50
N LYS A 31 15.57 11.48 -8.85
CA LYS A 31 16.40 12.22 -7.88
C LYS A 31 15.60 13.31 -7.16
N PHE A 32 14.75 14.01 -7.90
CA PHE A 32 13.87 15.04 -7.33
C PHE A 32 12.90 14.44 -6.30
N PHE A 33 12.17 13.37 -6.66
CA PHE A 33 11.22 12.74 -5.75
C PHE A 33 11.89 12.06 -4.56
N LEU A 34 13.09 11.49 -4.73
CA LEU A 34 13.90 11.01 -3.61
C LEU A 34 14.19 12.12 -2.59
N GLY A 35 14.59 13.31 -3.05
CA GLY A 35 14.80 14.46 -2.18
C GLY A 35 13.51 14.91 -1.46
N VAL A 36 12.39 14.97 -2.18
CA VAL A 36 11.07 15.28 -1.60
C VAL A 36 10.69 14.28 -0.53
N HIS A 37 10.88 12.97 -0.77
CA HIS A 37 10.60 11.93 0.21
C HIS A 37 11.51 12.00 1.43
N GLN A 38 12.81 12.26 1.25
CA GLN A 38 13.75 12.44 2.34
C GLN A 38 13.45 13.67 3.21
N GLN A 39 12.93 14.75 2.61
CA GLN A 39 12.65 15.99 3.33
C GLN A 39 11.28 16.01 4.00
N TYR A 40 10.23 15.56 3.30
CA TYR A 40 8.83 15.69 3.77
C TYR A 40 8.22 14.38 4.28
N PHE A 41 8.70 13.23 3.80
CA PHE A 41 8.08 11.93 4.08
C PHE A 41 9.01 10.96 4.82
N ARG A 42 10.14 11.43 5.37
CA ARG A 42 11.17 10.58 6.01
C ARG A 42 10.62 9.65 7.08
N ASN A 43 9.67 10.14 7.88
CA ASN A 43 9.09 9.43 9.01
C ASN A 43 7.69 8.86 8.67
N CYS A 44 7.26 8.92 7.42
CA CYS A 44 6.03 8.30 7.01
C CYS A 44 6.21 6.78 6.92
N PRO A 45 5.20 5.97 7.30
CA PRO A 45 5.24 4.53 7.10
C PRO A 45 5.35 4.22 5.60
N VAL A 46 6.19 3.24 5.25
CA VAL A 46 6.43 2.82 3.85
C VAL A 46 5.22 2.08 3.29
N SER A 47 4.51 1.34 4.13
CA SER A 47 3.35 0.52 3.78
C SER A 47 2.09 0.94 4.55
N GLY A 48 0.97 0.24 4.32
CA GLY A 48 -0.29 0.45 5.05
C GLY A 48 -1.20 1.56 4.49
N ARG A 49 -0.83 2.16 3.35
CA ARG A 49 -1.72 3.10 2.62
C ARG A 49 -2.43 2.46 1.44
N ALA A 50 -1.79 1.49 0.79
CA ALA A 50 -2.43 0.68 -0.24
C ALA A 50 -3.32 -0.37 0.45
N LEU A 51 -4.47 -0.65 -0.16
CA LEU A 51 -5.28 -1.78 0.25
C LEU A 51 -4.47 -3.06 0.02
N GLN A 52 -4.23 -3.82 1.07
CA GLN A 52 -3.41 -5.02 1.06
C GLN A 52 -3.95 -6.02 2.07
N ASP A 53 -3.74 -7.31 1.81
CA ASP A 53 -4.14 -8.37 2.73
C ASP A 53 -3.49 -8.17 4.11
N PRO A 54 -4.20 -8.51 5.20
CA PRO A 54 -3.61 -8.47 6.53
C PRO A 54 -2.45 -9.47 6.63
N PRO A 55 -1.49 -9.22 7.54
CA PRO A 55 -0.39 -10.15 7.77
C PRO A 55 -0.93 -11.55 8.11
N SER A 56 -0.20 -12.60 7.71
CA SER A 56 -0.60 -14.00 7.91
C SER A 56 -0.86 -14.34 9.36
N SER A 57 -0.18 -13.67 10.30
CA SER A 57 -0.40 -13.80 11.74
C SER A 57 -1.82 -13.45 12.18
N VAL A 58 -2.54 -12.60 11.44
CA VAL A 58 -3.94 -12.26 11.69
C VAL A 58 -4.86 -13.04 10.76
N LEU A 59 -4.48 -13.18 9.49
CA LEU A 59 -5.30 -13.87 8.49
C LEU A 59 -5.50 -15.36 8.82
N CYS A 60 -4.43 -16.07 9.18
CA CYS A 60 -4.49 -17.52 9.41
C CYS A 60 -5.42 -17.91 10.57
N PRO A 61 -5.37 -17.27 11.76
CA PRO A 61 -6.34 -17.53 12.83
C PRO A 61 -7.79 -17.30 12.39
N PHE A 62 -8.07 -16.24 11.62
CA PHE A 62 -9.41 -15.94 11.12
C PHE A 62 -9.94 -17.02 10.16
N ILE A 63 -9.07 -17.74 9.47
CA ILE A 63 -9.45 -18.86 8.60
C ILE A 63 -9.61 -20.15 9.41
N VAL A 64 -8.65 -20.46 10.28
CA VAL A 64 -8.59 -21.76 10.99
C VAL A 64 -9.66 -21.87 12.07
N VAL A 65 -9.91 -20.81 12.83
CA VAL A 65 -10.86 -20.86 13.96
C VAL A 65 -12.28 -21.23 13.52
N PRO A 66 -12.87 -20.62 12.48
CA PRO A 66 -14.19 -21.02 11.98
C PRO A 66 -14.23 -22.48 11.49
N ILE A 67 -13.18 -22.96 10.83
CA ILE A 67 -13.10 -24.35 10.35
C ILE A 67 -13.09 -25.32 11.53
N LEU A 68 -12.27 -25.06 12.54
CA LEU A 68 -12.22 -25.90 13.73
C LEU A 68 -13.55 -25.87 14.49
N ALA A 69 -14.21 -24.71 14.57
CA ALA A 69 -15.51 -24.57 15.20
C ALA A 69 -16.60 -25.37 14.47
N THR A 70 -16.63 -25.33 13.13
CA THR A 70 -17.61 -26.12 12.36
C THR A 70 -17.35 -27.63 12.49
N LEU A 71 -16.09 -28.06 12.46
CA LEU A 71 -15.73 -29.46 12.70
C LEU A 71 -16.12 -29.93 14.11
N LEU A 72 -15.90 -29.09 15.13
CA LEU A 72 -16.30 -29.40 16.50
C LEU A 72 -17.83 -29.51 16.63
N MET A 73 -18.58 -28.57 16.08
CA MET A 73 -20.04 -28.59 16.11
C MET A 73 -20.62 -29.81 15.40
N THR A 74 -20.08 -30.17 14.23
CA THR A 74 -20.51 -31.37 13.51
C THR A 74 -20.21 -32.65 14.29
N ALA A 75 -19.03 -32.76 14.90
CA ALA A 75 -18.69 -33.89 15.76
C ALA A 75 -19.62 -34.01 16.98
N LEU A 76 -19.96 -32.89 17.62
CA LEU A 76 -20.91 -32.86 18.74
C LEU A 76 -22.31 -33.31 18.32
N VAL A 77 -22.78 -32.87 17.15
CA VAL A 77 -24.10 -33.26 16.61
C VAL A 77 -24.14 -34.75 16.26
N VAL A 78 -23.05 -35.31 15.72
CA VAL A 78 -22.98 -36.75 15.41
C VAL A 78 -22.85 -37.62 16.67
N TRP A 79 -22.25 -37.07 17.72
CA TRP A 79 -22.12 -37.76 19.01
C TRP A 79 -23.43 -37.81 19.80
N GLN A 80 -24.35 -36.86 19.58
CA GLN A 80 -25.71 -36.89 20.11
C GLN A 80 -26.60 -37.86 19.33
#